data_AF-A0A9D8S0E8-F1
#
_entry.id   AF-A0A9D8S0E8-F1
#
_cell.length_a   1.000
_cell.length_b   1.000
_cell.length_c   1.000
_cell.angle_alpha   90.00
_cell.angle_beta   90.00
_cell.angle_gamma   90.00
#
_symmetry.space_group_name_H-M   'P 1'
#
loop_
_entity.id
_entity.type
_entity.pdbx_description
1 polymer ?
#
loop_
_entity_poly.entity_id
_entity_poly.type
_entity_poly.pdbx_seq_one_letter_code
_entity_poly.pdbx_strand_id
1 'polypeptide(L)'
;MIHFYREQVELAKKLIDTKSRQDDIKALNDVNEINFMIDTAKPTLEFVSAAKQLDKRINGDYPEINEMHNIASNMVNPLSLCQNKTYSEYDAILSDLNSDVYGILASVFLKHGKISCIKEFIERVD
;
A
#
# COMPACT_ATOMS: atom_id res chain seq x y z
N MET A 1 12.83 0.48 -1.86
CA MET A 1 11.54 1.11 -2.22
C MET A 1 10.85 0.27 -3.27
N ILE A 2 9.54 0.04 -3.19
CA ILE A 2 8.80 -0.76 -4.18
C ILE A 2 8.34 0.16 -5.32
N HIS A 3 8.64 -0.24 -6.56
CA HIS A 3 8.13 0.43 -7.77
C HIS A 3 7.07 -0.45 -8.42
N PHE A 4 5.98 0.16 -8.86
CA PHE A 4 4.84 -0.52 -9.45
C PHE A 4 4.67 -0.11 -10.91
N TYR A 5 4.17 -1.03 -11.74
CA TYR A 5 3.84 -0.70 -13.12
C TYR A 5 2.76 0.38 -13.16
N ARG A 6 3.11 1.57 -13.65
CA ARG A 6 2.21 2.73 -13.70
C ARG A 6 0.88 2.43 -14.37
N GLU A 7 0.90 1.71 -15.49
CA GLU A 7 -0.32 1.33 -16.22
C GLU A 7 -1.25 0.47 -15.36
N GLN A 8 -0.70 -0.44 -14.56
CA GLN A 8 -1.48 -1.30 -13.68
C GLN A 8 -2.08 -0.52 -12.51
N VAL A 9 -1.31 0.40 -11.92
CA VAL A 9 -1.80 1.31 -10.87
C VAL A 9 -2.99 2.14 -11.37
N GLU A 10 -2.87 2.73 -12.57
CA GLU A 10 -3.94 3.56 -13.14
C GLU A 10 -5.18 2.74 -13.51
N LEU A 11 -5.00 1.51 -13.97
CA LEU A 11 -6.12 0.60 -14.20
C LEU A 11 -6.80 0.17 -12.89
N ALA A 12 -6.03 -0.08 -11.83
CA ALA A 12 -6.58 -0.44 -10.51
C ALA A 12 -7.42 0.70 -9.93
N LYS A 13 -6.94 1.94 -10.06
CA LYS A 13 -7.70 3.16 -9.71
C LYS A 13 -9.02 3.24 -10.47
N LYS A 14 -9.01 3.00 -11.79
CA LYS A 14 -10.23 2.98 -12.59
C LYS A 14 -11.23 1.89 -12.14
N LEU A 15 -10.75 0.73 -11.69
CA LEU A 15 -11.61 -0.33 -11.17
C LEU A 15 -12.30 0.08 -9.87
N ILE A 16 -11.56 0.63 -8.90
CA ILE A 16 -12.18 1.12 -7.66
C ILE A 16 -13.14 2.28 -7.90
N ASP A 17 -12.84 3.17 -8.85
CA ASP A 17 -13.71 4.29 -9.23
C ASP A 17 -15.02 3.82 -9.91
N THR A 18 -14.96 2.72 -10.65
CA THR A 18 -16.13 2.11 -11.28
C THR A 18 -17.11 1.55 -10.25
N LYS A 19 -16.63 1.16 -9.05
CA LYS A 19 -17.45 0.68 -7.93
C LYS A 19 -18.37 -0.49 -8.29
N SER A 20 -17.88 -1.38 -9.15
CA SER A 20 -18.69 -2.47 -9.70
C SER A 20 -18.98 -3.58 -8.69
N ARG A 21 -18.17 -3.70 -7.64
CA ARG A 21 -18.28 -4.70 -6.56
C ARG A 21 -18.29 -4.01 -5.20
N GLN A 22 -18.85 -4.69 -4.20
CA GLN A 22 -18.83 -4.19 -2.82
C GLN A 22 -17.40 -3.98 -2.32
N ASP A 23 -16.48 -4.89 -2.69
CA ASP A 23 -15.06 -4.79 -2.38
C ASP A 23 -14.41 -3.55 -3.01
N ASP A 24 -14.85 -3.11 -4.19
CA ASP A 24 -14.35 -1.90 -4.87
C ASP A 24 -14.73 -0.65 -4.07
N ILE A 25 -15.97 -0.60 -3.55
CA ILE A 25 -16.47 0.50 -2.73
C ILE A 25 -15.69 0.58 -1.42
N LYS A 26 -15.46 -0.55 -0.77
CA LYS A 26 -14.64 -0.62 0.45
C LYS A 26 -13.21 -0.14 0.16
N ALA A 27 -12.57 -0.68 -0.88
CA ALA A 27 -11.23 -0.29 -1.28
C ALA A 27 -11.11 1.21 -1.57
N LEU A 28 -12.08 1.81 -2.26
CA LEU A 28 -12.07 3.25 -2.48
C LEU A 28 -12.18 4.04 -1.18
N ASN A 29 -13.08 3.66 -0.28
CA ASN A 29 -13.24 4.35 1.00
C ASN A 29 -11.95 4.28 1.83
N ASP A 30 -11.32 3.11 1.88
CA ASP A 30 -10.07 2.89 2.61
C ASP A 30 -8.90 3.70 1.99
N VAL A 31 -8.78 3.72 0.66
CA VAL A 31 -7.79 4.55 -0.04
C VAL A 31 -8.02 6.04 0.24
N ASN A 32 -9.28 6.50 0.23
CA ASN A 32 -9.60 7.88 0.54
C ASN A 32 -9.29 8.25 1.99
N GLU A 33 -9.54 7.35 2.95
CA GLU A 33 -9.20 7.56 4.35
C GLU A 33 -7.69 7.66 4.56
N ILE A 34 -6.92 6.77 3.92
CA ILE A 34 -5.45 6.84 3.94
C ILE A 34 -4.94 8.14 3.33
N ASN A 35 -5.43 8.52 2.14
CA ASN A 35 -5.01 9.76 1.49
C ASN A 35 -5.35 10.98 2.35
N PHE A 36 -6.53 11.01 2.97
CA PHE A 36 -6.89 12.08 3.90
C PHE A 36 -5.95 12.14 5.12
N MET A 37 -5.58 10.98 5.68
CA MET A 37 -4.61 10.91 6.78
C MET A 37 -3.24 11.48 6.35
N ILE A 38 -2.76 11.10 5.16
CA ILE A 38 -1.48 11.58 4.62
C ILE A 38 -1.53 13.09 4.34
N ASP A 39 -2.60 13.59 3.70
CA ASP A 39 -2.76 14.99 3.33
C ASP A 39 -2.89 15.92 4.55
N THR A 40 -3.42 15.41 5.66
CA THR A 40 -3.60 16.15 6.91
C THR A 40 -2.50 15.88 7.94
N ALA A 41 -1.44 15.17 7.55
CA ALA A 41 -0.41 14.70 8.44
C ALA A 41 0.31 15.84 9.18
N LYS A 42 0.50 15.64 10.48
CA LYS A 42 1.27 16.52 11.36
C LYS A 42 2.17 15.67 12.25
N PRO A 43 3.38 16.12 12.57
CA PRO A 43 4.30 15.38 13.43
C PRO A 43 3.89 15.49 14.91
N THR A 44 2.68 15.04 15.24
CA THR A 44 2.13 14.99 16.59
C THR A 44 1.95 13.54 17.04
N LEU A 45 1.99 13.33 18.36
CA LEU A 45 1.76 12.00 18.93
C LEU A 45 0.35 11.47 18.60
N GLU A 46 -0.65 12.35 18.62
CA GLU A 46 -2.04 12.02 18.26
C GLU A 46 -2.15 11.51 16.82
N PHE A 47 -1.49 12.19 15.88
CA PHE A 47 -1.45 11.76 14.49
C PHE A 47 -0.80 10.38 14.36
N VAL A 48 0.39 10.18 14.95
CA VAL A 48 1.10 8.90 14.87
C VAL A 48 0.25 7.77 15.46
N SER A 49 -0.47 8.02 16.56
CA SER A 49 -1.37 7.04 17.16
C SER A 49 -2.55 6.70 16.25
N ALA A 50 -3.19 7.70 15.66
CA ALA A 50 -4.31 7.51 14.73
C ALA A 50 -3.87 6.78 13.45
N ALA A 51 -2.72 7.16 12.89
CA ALA A 51 -2.13 6.54 11.72
C ALA A 51 -1.80 5.06 11.96
N LYS A 52 -1.21 4.70 13.12
CA LYS A 52 -0.97 3.30 13.51
C LYS A 52 -2.25 2.48 13.67
N GLN A 53 -3.33 3.09 14.15
CA GLN A 53 -4.63 2.40 14.25
C GLN A 53 -5.22 2.14 12.87
N LEU A 54 -5.12 3.11 11.96
CA LEU A 54 -5.56 2.98 10.58
C LEU A 54 -4.75 1.89 9.85
N ASP A 55 -3.42 1.97 9.89
CA ASP A 55 -2.49 0.99 9.31
C ASP A 55 -2.83 -0.44 9.78
N LYS A 56 -3.01 -0.64 11.09
CA LYS A 56 -3.38 -1.95 11.64
C LYS A 56 -4.72 -2.47 11.12
N ARG A 57 -5.73 -1.60 10.98
CA ARG A 57 -7.05 -1.97 10.44
C ARG A 57 -6.91 -2.39 8.98
N ILE A 58 -6.23 -1.56 8.18
CA ILE A 58 -6.01 -1.79 6.75
C ILE A 58 -5.24 -3.09 6.52
N ASN A 59 -4.14 -3.32 7.23
CA ASN A 59 -3.35 -4.55 7.14
C ASN A 59 -4.12 -5.80 7.60
N GLY A 60 -5.13 -5.66 8.47
CA GLY A 60 -6.06 -6.74 8.83
C GLY A 60 -7.08 -7.05 7.74
N ASP A 61 -7.55 -6.03 7.03
CA ASP A 61 -8.56 -6.14 5.97
C ASP A 61 -7.97 -6.61 4.62
N TYR A 62 -6.67 -6.33 4.39
CA TYR A 62 -5.96 -6.57 3.14
C TYR A 62 -4.68 -7.39 3.37
N PRO A 63 -4.79 -8.73 3.51
CA PRO A 63 -3.62 -9.59 3.69
C PRO A 63 -2.63 -9.50 2.51
N GLU A 64 -3.10 -9.07 1.33
CA GLU A 64 -2.25 -8.83 0.15
C GLU A 64 -1.16 -7.78 0.38
N ILE A 65 -1.33 -6.86 1.35
CA ILE A 65 -0.28 -5.88 1.72
C ILE A 65 0.96 -6.61 2.26
N ASN A 66 0.77 -7.53 3.21
CA ASN A 66 1.86 -8.33 3.75
C ASN A 66 2.51 -9.21 2.67
N GLU A 67 1.70 -9.80 1.79
CA GLU A 67 2.22 -10.57 0.65
C GLU A 67 3.07 -9.70 -0.29
N MET A 68 2.62 -8.48 -0.59
CA MET A 68 3.36 -7.51 -1.40
C MET A 68 4.72 -7.18 -0.77
N HIS A 69 4.77 -6.89 0.54
CA HIS A 69 6.03 -6.62 1.24
C HIS A 69 6.96 -7.84 1.28
N ASN A 70 6.42 -9.05 1.46
CA ASN A 70 7.19 -10.28 1.42
C ASN A 70 7.80 -10.54 0.03
N ILE A 71 7.02 -10.36 -1.04
CA ILE A 71 7.52 -10.48 -2.42
C ILE A 71 8.61 -9.45 -2.67
N ALA A 72 8.38 -8.20 -2.26
CA ALA A 72 9.35 -7.14 -2.44
C ALA A 72 10.67 -7.42 -1.71
N SER A 73 10.59 -7.88 -0.46
CA SER A 73 11.76 -8.25 0.35
C SER A 73 12.60 -9.36 -0.31
N ASN A 74 11.96 -10.30 -0.99
CA ASN A 74 12.63 -11.37 -1.74
C ASN A 74 13.22 -10.92 -3.09
N MET A 75 12.84 -9.74 -3.59
CA MET A 75 13.41 -9.14 -4.81
C MET A 75 14.65 -8.29 -4.53
N VAL A 76 14.84 -7.83 -3.29
CA VAL A 76 16.00 -7.04 -2.89
C VAL A 76 17.26 -7.89 -2.99
N ASN A 77 18.26 -7.39 -3.70
CA ASN A 77 19.56 -8.04 -3.78
C ASN A 77 20.27 -7.91 -2.41
N PRO A 78 20.79 -8.99 -1.80
CA PRO A 78 21.44 -8.91 -0.48
C PRO A 78 22.61 -7.92 -0.40
N LEU A 79 23.17 -7.48 -1.54
CA LEU A 79 24.20 -6.44 -1.62
C LEU A 79 23.69 -5.00 -1.43
N SER A 80 22.38 -4.73 -1.56
CA SER A 80 21.79 -3.40 -1.35
C SER A 80 21.28 -3.16 0.08
N LEU A 81 21.43 -4.14 0.97
CA LEU A 81 21.11 -4.08 2.41
C LEU A 81 22.10 -3.22 3.22
N CYS A 82 22.46 -2.05 2.70
CA CYS A 82 23.28 -1.06 3.39
C CYS A 82 22.60 0.30 3.31
N GLN A 83 21.61 0.53 4.18
CA GLN A 83 21.29 1.83 4.75
C GLN A 83 20.23 1.66 5.86
N ASN A 84 20.69 1.45 7.09
CA ASN A 84 19.87 1.68 8.29
C ASN A 84 19.59 3.19 8.40
N LYS A 85 18.63 3.70 7.62
CA LYS A 85 18.06 5.02 7.85
C LYS A 85 17.13 4.88 9.05
N THR A 86 17.52 5.46 10.17
CA THR A 86 16.65 5.62 11.33
C THR A 86 15.60 6.66 10.95
N TYR A 87 14.45 6.21 10.45
CA TYR A 87 13.30 7.08 10.21
C TYR A 87 12.64 7.44 11.55
N SER A 88 12.11 8.67 11.65
CA SER A 88 11.24 8.99 12.77
C SER A 88 9.99 8.10 12.71
N GLU A 89 9.34 7.83 13.84
CA GLU A 89 8.09 7.06 13.85
C GLU A 89 7.02 7.68 12.94
N TYR A 90 7.04 9.01 12.79
CA TYR A 90 6.18 9.76 11.88
C TYR A 90 6.47 9.46 10.41
N ASP A 91 7.73 9.47 10.00
CA ASP A 91 8.10 9.20 8.61
C ASP A 91 7.86 7.73 8.25
N ALA A 92 8.10 6.82 9.21
CA ALA A 92 7.85 5.39 9.04
C ALA A 92 6.36 5.12 8.78
N ILE A 93 5.47 5.62 9.66
CA ILE A 93 4.03 5.36 9.49
C ILE A 93 3.46 6.01 8.23
N LEU A 94 3.99 7.16 7.80
CA LEU A 94 3.60 7.75 6.52
C LEU A 94 4.05 6.91 5.32
N SER A 95 5.24 6.33 5.39
CA SER A 95 5.72 5.42 4.36
C SER A 95 4.87 4.15 4.30
N ASP A 96 4.50 3.60 5.45
CA ASP A 96 3.65 2.41 5.56
C ASP A 96 2.27 2.67 4.96
N LEU A 97 1.59 3.74 5.38
CA LEU A 97 0.30 4.14 4.81
C LEU A 97 0.36 4.39 3.29
N ASN A 98 1.41 5.04 2.80
CA ASN A 98 1.59 5.20 1.35
C ASN A 98 1.75 3.84 0.64
N SER A 99 2.46 2.90 1.25
CA SER A 99 2.62 1.55 0.70
C SER A 99 1.30 0.77 0.74
N ASP A 100 0.50 0.91 1.79
CA ASP A 100 -0.79 0.23 1.95
C ASP A 100 -1.74 0.54 0.79
N VAL A 101 -1.75 1.78 0.29
CA VAL A 101 -2.54 2.16 -0.90
C VAL A 101 -2.25 1.23 -2.07
N TYR A 102 -0.99 0.92 -2.34
CA TYR A 102 -0.61 0.03 -3.44
C TYR A 102 -1.00 -1.42 -3.18
N GLY A 103 -0.93 -1.88 -1.93
CA GLY A 103 -1.40 -3.22 -1.57
C GLY A 103 -2.93 -3.36 -1.72
N ILE A 104 -3.70 -2.33 -1.38
CA ILE A 104 -5.15 -2.29 -1.65
C ILE A 104 -5.41 -2.35 -3.16
N LEU A 105 -4.69 -1.56 -3.97
CA LEU A 105 -4.82 -1.58 -5.42
C LEU A 105 -4.48 -2.95 -6.01
N ALA A 106 -3.42 -3.60 -5.52
CA ALA A 106 -3.04 -4.96 -5.92
C ALA A 106 -4.13 -5.98 -5.57
N SER A 107 -4.73 -5.87 -4.36
CA SER A 107 -5.85 -6.71 -3.92
C SER A 107 -7.06 -6.58 -4.86
N VAL A 108 -7.42 -5.35 -5.24
CA VAL A 108 -8.50 -5.11 -6.23
C VAL A 108 -8.18 -5.78 -7.56
N PHE A 109 -6.94 -5.63 -8.05
CA PHE A 109 -6.49 -6.21 -9.30
C PHE A 109 -6.55 -7.75 -9.30
N LEU A 110 -6.13 -8.38 -8.21
CA LEU A 110 -6.25 -9.83 -8.00
C LEU A 110 -7.71 -10.28 -7.99
N LYS A 111 -8.56 -9.61 -7.20
CA LYS A 111 -9.99 -9.96 -7.09
C LYS A 111 -10.73 -9.81 -8.42
N HIS A 112 -10.35 -8.85 -9.25
CA HIS A 112 -10.88 -8.68 -10.61
C HIS A 112 -10.26 -9.64 -11.63
N GLY A 113 -9.30 -10.48 -11.25
CA GLY A 113 -8.62 -11.41 -12.13
C GLY A 113 -7.78 -10.73 -13.22
N LYS A 114 -7.31 -9.50 -12.97
CA LYS A 114 -6.45 -8.75 -13.90
C LYS A 114 -4.99 -9.18 -13.84
N ILE A 115 -4.57 -9.68 -12.68
CA ILE A 115 -3.28 -10.30 -12.44
C ILE A 115 -3.51 -11.64 -11.75
N SER A 116 -2.57 -12.57 -11.94
CA SER A 116 -2.64 -13.89 -11.31
C SER A 116 -1.94 -13.93 -9.94
N CYS A 117 -0.99 -13.02 -9.71
CA CYS A 117 -0.25 -12.87 -8.46
C CYS A 117 0.26 -11.43 -8.29
N ILE A 118 0.52 -10.99 -7.05
CA ILE A 118 0.97 -9.61 -6.74
C ILE A 118 2.31 -9.28 -7.41
N LYS A 119 3.16 -10.28 -7.66
CA LYS A 119 4.44 -10.10 -8.35
C LYS A 119 4.28 -9.41 -9.71
N GLU A 120 3.18 -9.64 -10.41
CA GLU A 120 2.89 -9.00 -11.71
C GLU A 120 2.64 -7.50 -11.58
N PHE A 121 2.27 -7.02 -10.39
CA PHE A 121 2.03 -5.62 -10.06
C PHE A 121 3.31 -4.83 -9.73
N ILE A 122 4.35 -5.53 -9.28
CA ILE A 122 5.64 -4.95 -8.86
C ILE A 122 6.59 -4.89 -10.08
N GLU A 123 7.07 -3.69 -10.41
CA GLU A 123 8.05 -3.47 -11.49
C GLU A 123 9.47 -3.80 -11.03
N ARG A 124 9.89 -3.26 -9.88
CA ARG A 124 11.20 -3.50 -9.28
C ARG A 124 11.22 -3.09 -7.80
N VAL A 125 12.28 -3.47 -7.10
CA VAL A 125 12.53 -3.04 -5.72
C VAL A 125 13.97 -2.56 -5.61
N ASP A 126 14.14 -1.38 -5.00
CA ASP A 126 15.44 -0.81 -4.65
C ASP A 126 15.85 -1.17 -3.22
#